data_AF-A0A2V9GKJ5-F1
#
_entry.id   AF-A0A2V9GKJ5-F1
#
_cell.length_a   1.000
_cell.length_b   1.000
_cell.length_c   1.000
_cell.angle_alpha   90.00
_cell.angle_beta   90.00
_cell.angle_gamma   90.00
#
_symmetry.space_group_name_H-M   'P 1'
#
loop_
_entity.id
_entity.type
_entity.pdbx_description
1 polymer ?
#
loop_
_entity_poly.entity_id
_entity_poly.type
_entity_poly.pdbx_seq_one_letter_code
_entity_poly.pdbx_strand_id
1 'polypeptide(L)'
;MLTYLRDSFAAIRKSLGTVGAKSMFDPIEGPYAGPNTRLGLATVVIWHNADHYGQMTLHLRLNGIVPPASRPNPPEVKVTY
;
A
#
# COMPACT_ATOMS: atom_id res chain seq x y z
N MET A 1 -7.81 -8.58 13.22
CA MET A 1 -7.47 -7.32 12.51
C MET A 1 -6.16 -7.43 11.73
N LEU A 2 -5.01 -7.72 12.37
CA LEU A 2 -3.71 -7.77 11.67
C LEU A 2 -3.60 -8.89 10.61
N THR A 3 -4.21 -10.05 10.84
CA THR A 3 -4.28 -11.13 9.83
C THR A 3 -5.07 -10.67 8.60
N TYR A 4 -6.26 -10.10 8.81
CA TYR A 4 -7.09 -9.54 7.73
C TYR A 4 -6.35 -8.47 6.92
N LEU A 5 -5.65 -7.55 7.60
CA LEU A 5 -4.82 -6.54 6.92
C LEU A 5 -3.69 -7.17 6.10
N ARG A 6 -3.04 -8.21 6.62
CA ARG A 6 -1.98 -8.92 5.89
C ARG A 6 -2.54 -9.62 4.64
N ASP A 7 -3.68 -10.29 4.80
CA ASP A 7 -4.33 -11.02 3.73
C ASP A 7 -4.87 -10.08 2.65
N SER A 8 -5.29 -8.86 3.02
CA SER A 8 -5.72 -7.85 2.04
C SER A 8 -4.57 -7.38 1.14
N PHE A 9 -3.35 -7.21 1.68
CA PHE A 9 -2.17 -6.92 0.85
C PHE A 9 -1.81 -8.09 -0.09
N ALA A 10 -1.95 -9.33 0.38
CA ALA A 10 -1.74 -10.51 -0.47
C ALA A 10 -2.77 -10.56 -1.63
N ALA A 11 -4.03 -10.23 -1.33
CA ALA A 11 -5.09 -10.13 -2.34
C ALA A 11 -4.82 -9.02 -3.35
N ILE A 12 -4.43 -7.82 -2.90
CA ILE A 12 -4.05 -6.70 -3.79
C ILE A 12 -2.87 -7.11 -4.68
N ARG A 13 -1.83 -7.73 -4.13
CA ARG A 13 -0.67 -8.21 -4.91
C ARG A 13 -1.08 -9.19 -6.00
N LYS A 14 -1.98 -10.13 -5.69
CA LYS A 14 -2.51 -11.08 -6.67
C LYS A 14 -3.27 -10.35 -7.79
N SER A 15 -4.17 -9.42 -7.44
CA SER A 15 -4.96 -8.67 -8.42
C SER A 15 -4.09 -7.80 -9.32
N LEU A 16 -3.15 -7.03 -8.75
CA LEU A 16 -2.23 -6.19 -9.52
C LEU A 16 -1.32 -7.03 -10.44
N GLY A 17 -0.95 -8.24 -10.04
CA GLY A 17 -0.18 -9.17 -10.87
C GLY A 17 -0.90 -9.62 -12.15
N THR A 18 -2.21 -9.40 -12.27
CA THR A 18 -2.96 -9.70 -13.50
C THR A 18 -3.00 -8.53 -14.50
N VAL A 19 -2.56 -7.34 -14.10
CA VAL A 19 -2.50 -6.17 -14.97
C VAL A 19 -1.26 -6.25 -15.85
N GLY A 20 -1.44 -6.64 -17.11
CA GLY A 20 -0.36 -6.72 -18.11
C GLY A 20 -0.54 -5.74 -19.27
N ALA A 21 0.51 -5.54 -20.05
CA ALA A 21 0.55 -4.58 -21.17
C ALA A 21 -0.61 -4.73 -22.17
N LYS A 22 -1.10 -5.96 -22.40
CA LYS A 22 -2.20 -6.26 -23.32
C LYS A 22 -3.58 -5.94 -22.76
N SER A 23 -3.73 -5.85 -21.43
CA SER A 23 -5.03 -5.71 -20.76
C SER A 23 -5.16 -4.44 -19.91
N MET A 24 -4.09 -3.65 -19.81
CA MET A 24 -4.02 -2.55 -18.85
C MET A 24 -5.05 -1.44 -19.11
N PHE A 25 -5.51 -1.31 -20.36
CA PHE A 25 -6.56 -0.37 -20.76
C PHE A 25 -7.97 -0.99 -20.82
N ASP A 26 -8.11 -2.29 -20.53
CA ASP A 26 -9.42 -2.94 -20.51
C ASP A 26 -10.30 -2.28 -19.45
N PRO A 27 -11.60 -2.05 -19.73
CA PRO A 27 -12.51 -1.48 -18.76
C PRO A 27 -12.73 -2.43 -17.60
N ILE A 28 -12.90 -1.85 -16.41
CA ILE A 28 -13.32 -2.54 -15.21
C ILE A 28 -14.44 -1.74 -14.55
N GLU A 29 -15.54 -2.44 -14.32
CA GLU A 29 -16.71 -1.92 -13.62
C GLU A 29 -16.57 -2.15 -12.12
N GLY A 30 -17.19 -1.29 -11.33
CA GLY A 30 -17.25 -1.47 -9.90
C GLY A 30 -17.82 -0.26 -9.16
N PRO A 31 -18.34 -0.46 -7.94
CA PRO A 31 -18.93 0.61 -7.15
C PRO A 31 -17.91 1.61 -6.60
N TYR A 32 -16.61 1.29 -6.67
CA TYR A 32 -15.53 2.11 -6.14
C TYR A 32 -14.50 2.42 -7.22
N ALA A 33 -14.35 3.71 -7.52
CA ALA A 33 -13.43 4.22 -8.53
C ALA A 33 -13.63 3.64 -9.94
N GLY A 34 -14.83 3.13 -10.25
CA GLY A 34 -15.27 2.68 -11.58
C GLY A 34 -16.35 3.60 -12.18
N PRO A 35 -16.63 3.50 -13.49
CA PRO A 35 -15.89 2.71 -14.47
C PRO A 35 -14.46 3.25 -14.67
N ASN A 36 -13.50 2.36 -14.89
CA ASN A 36 -12.09 2.71 -15.04
C ASN A 36 -11.36 1.75 -15.98
N THR A 37 -10.09 2.00 -16.26
CA THR A 37 -9.20 0.97 -16.83
C THR A 37 -8.55 0.15 -15.71
N ARG A 38 -8.07 -1.06 -16.01
CA ARG A 38 -7.29 -1.85 -15.03
C ARG A 38 -6.09 -1.08 -14.47
N LEU A 39 -5.37 -0.34 -15.32
CA LEU A 39 -4.25 0.49 -14.90
C LEU A 39 -4.67 1.71 -14.07
N GLY A 40 -5.78 2.35 -14.44
CA GLY A 40 -6.32 3.47 -13.70
C GLY A 40 -6.75 3.04 -12.29
N LEU A 41 -7.43 1.89 -12.17
CA LEU A 41 -7.78 1.34 -10.85
C LEU A 41 -6.54 0.96 -10.03
N ALA A 42 -5.50 0.39 -10.65
CA ALA A 42 -4.22 0.12 -9.98
C ALA A 42 -3.57 1.41 -9.44
N THR A 43 -3.61 2.49 -10.20
CA THR A 43 -3.13 3.81 -9.78
C THR A 43 -3.92 4.35 -8.59
N VAL A 44 -5.26 4.23 -8.60
CA VAL A 44 -6.12 4.63 -7.47
C VAL A 44 -5.77 3.85 -6.21
N VAL A 45 -5.52 2.53 -6.32
CA VAL A 45 -5.10 1.71 -5.17
C VAL A 45 -3.81 2.26 -4.56
N ILE A 46 -2.80 2.59 -5.38
CA ILE A 46 -1.53 3.13 -4.89
C ILE A 46 -1.73 4.48 -4.19
N TRP A 47 -2.44 5.41 -4.85
CA TRP A 47 -2.73 6.73 -4.31
C TRP A 47 -3.46 6.65 -2.96
N HIS A 48 -4.53 5.84 -2.89
CA HIS A 48 -5.34 5.69 -1.68
C HIS A 48 -4.51 5.15 -0.50
N ASN A 49 -3.64 4.16 -0.74
CA ASN A 49 -2.75 3.65 0.31
C ASN A 49 -1.75 4.72 0.78
N ALA A 50 -1.21 5.53 -0.14
CA ALA A 50 -0.29 6.61 0.21
C ALA A 50 -0.97 7.70 1.05
N ASP A 51 -2.21 8.07 0.73
CA ASP A 51 -3.00 9.05 1.48
C ASP A 51 -3.21 8.58 2.94
N HIS A 52 -3.70 7.35 3.14
CA HIS A 52 -3.89 6.78 4.48
C HIS A 52 -2.58 6.62 5.25
N TYR A 53 -1.49 6.24 4.57
CA TYR A 53 -0.18 6.18 5.20
C TYR A 53 0.28 7.56 5.70
N GLY A 54 -0.01 8.62 4.94
CA GLY A 54 0.22 10.00 5.35
C GLY A 54 -0.56 10.36 6.62
N GLN A 55 -1.86 10.03 6.66
CA GLN A 55 -2.73 10.25 7.83
C GLN A 55 -2.21 9.49 9.07
N MET A 56 -1.79 8.22 8.92
CA MET A 56 -1.20 7.44 10.00
C MET A 56 0.11 8.06 10.51
N THR A 57 0.96 8.53 9.60
CA THR A 57 2.22 9.19 9.95
C THR A 57 1.98 10.46 10.76
N LEU A 58 0.99 11.27 10.37
CA LEU A 58 0.59 12.45 11.12
C LEU A 58 0.06 12.07 12.51
N HIS A 59 -0.81 11.06 12.59
CA HIS A 59 -1.36 10.59 13.87
C HIS A 59 -0.27 10.15 14.84
N LEU A 60 0.74 9.39 14.38
CA LEU A 60 1.88 9.00 15.23
C LEU A 60 2.62 10.21 15.79
N ARG A 61 2.91 11.21 14.95
CA ARG A 61 3.60 12.44 15.36
C ARG A 61 2.80 13.25 16.38
N LEU A 62 1.50 13.40 16.16
CA LEU A 62 0.61 14.10 17.08
C LEU A 62 0.52 13.41 18.46
N ASN A 63 0.84 12.11 18.53
CA ASN A 63 0.89 11.33 19.75
C ASN A 63 2.33 11.12 20.29
N GLY A 64 3.29 11.94 19.85
CA GLY A 64 4.68 11.88 20.34
C GLY A 64 5.46 10.63 19.92
N ILE A 65 4.95 9.85 18.95
CA ILE A 65 5.60 8.65 18.44
C ILE A 65 6.36 9.00 17.16
N VAL A 66 7.67 8.73 17.13
CA VAL A 66 8.46 8.83 15.89
C VAL A 66 8.00 7.73 14.91
N PRO A 67 7.47 8.10 13.72
CA PRO A 67 7.05 7.12 12.72
C PRO A 67 8.19 6.15 12.39
N PRO A 68 7.93 4.83 12.21
CA PRO A 68 8.97 3.83 12.00
C PRO A 68 9.95 4.17 10.88
N ALA A 69 9.46 4.64 9.73
CA ALA A 69 10.29 5.01 8.58
C ALA A 69 11.13 6.30 8.79
N SER A 70 10.85 7.08 9.84
CA SER A 70 11.63 8.28 10.21
C SER A 70 12.64 8.02 11.33
N ARG A 71 12.75 6.78 11.83
CA ARG A 71 13.73 6.43 12.85
C ARG A 71 15.13 6.35 12.22
N PRO A 72 16.20 6.66 12.98
CA PRO A 72 17.56 6.37 12.55
C PRO A 72 17.70 4.88 12.21
N ASN A 73 18.64 4.56 11.30
CA ASN A 73 18.98 3.17 11.04
C ASN A 73 19.37 2.48 12.36
N PRO A 74 18.90 1.25 12.60
CA PRO A 74 19.38 0.50 13.74
C PRO A 74 20.91 0.32 13.64
N PRO A 75 21.63 0.28 14.77
CA PRO A 75 23.06 0.01 14.75
C PRO A 75 23.34 -1.31 14.02
N GLU A 76 24.49 -1.40 13.35
CA GLU A 76 24.92 -2.64 12.71
C GLU A 76 24.89 -3.80 13.71
N VAL A 77 24.31 -4.92 13.28
CA VAL A 77 24.25 -6.13 14.11
C VAL A 77 25.68 -6.64 14.26
N LYS A 78 26.27 -6.49 15.45
CA LYS A 78 27.56 -7.10 15.78
C LYS A 78 27.37 -8.61 15.92
N VAL A 79 27.67 -9.36 14.86
CA VAL A 79 27.73 -10.81 14.92
C VAL A 79 29.06 -11.19 15.57
N THR A 80 29.09 -11.33 16.90
CA THR A 80 30.19 -11.97 17.61
C THR A 80 29.88 -13.45 17.72
N TYR A 81 30.67 -14.27 17.04
CA TYR A 81 30.78 -15.72 17.27
C TYR A 81 31.76 -16.00 18.41
#